data_AF-A0A1Q4G9T4-F1
#
_entry.id   AF-A0A1Q4G9T4-F1
#
_cell.length_a   1.000
_cell.length_b   1.000
_cell.length_c   1.000
_cell.angle_alpha   90.00
_cell.angle_beta   90.00
_cell.angle_gamma   90.00
#
_symmetry.space_group_name_H-M   'P 1'
#
loop_
_entity.id
_entity.type
_entity.pdbx_description
1 polymer ?
#
loop_
_entity_poly.entity_id
_entity_poly.type
_entity_poly.pdbx_seq_one_letter_code
_entity_poly.pdbx_strand_id
1 'polypeptide(L)'
;MLFIYTRYEYVLGSKNITATLKNETIPQNFNLSIITPATKFLGFPVGGGLVKMSRLVNQYGQVIHARNYSPEIKEEVKKFKKTLEIPYFKLWKGYLIIASIAIIGSIIYGIKLNMDGKKYRNEKESLAKSAQQLQAGQLYGASFFTDAEGNNIQGLPAGWVKILKIEGDTIFVQRSKKISDRAMFEMKDLESIKPTSDEDWNNRIEKMNYTLFKEAVNNKNLSSIDLSYIGADHDKYSGVIMSFKGVE
;
A
#
# COMPACT_ATOMS: atom_id res chain seq x y z
N MET A 1 6.31 3.50 26.38
CA MET A 1 4.93 3.10 26.05
C MET A 1 4.25 4.26 25.33
N LEU A 2 3.91 4.09 24.06
CA LEU A 2 3.11 5.08 23.31
C LEU A 2 1.64 4.86 23.71
N PHE A 3 1.08 5.73 24.54
CA PHE A 3 -0.33 5.67 24.90
C PHE A 3 -1.16 6.21 23.74
N ILE A 4 -1.50 5.32 22.82
CA ILE A 4 -2.31 5.61 21.63
C ILE A 4 -3.72 6.08 22.05
N TYR A 5 -4.20 5.65 23.22
CA TYR A 5 -5.49 6.02 23.78
C TYR A 5 -5.35 6.46 25.24
N THR A 6 -6.03 7.54 25.64
CA THR A 6 -5.98 8.08 27.01
C THR A 6 -7.34 8.61 27.44
N ARG A 7 -7.79 8.22 28.63
CA ARG A 7 -8.97 8.82 29.29
C ARG A 7 -8.52 9.95 30.20
N TYR A 8 -9.27 11.04 30.21
CA TYR A 8 -9.02 12.20 31.07
C TYR A 8 -10.33 12.84 31.51
N GLU A 9 -10.25 13.71 32.51
CA GLU A 9 -11.39 14.47 33.00
C GLU A 9 -11.27 15.92 32.53
N TYR A 10 -12.22 16.37 31.71
CA TYR A 10 -12.28 17.73 31.26
C TYR A 10 -13.06 18.58 32.27
N VAL A 11 -12.42 19.59 32.85
CA VAL A 11 -13.08 20.51 33.78
C VAL A 11 -13.94 21.50 32.99
N LEU A 12 -15.25 21.43 33.20
CA LEU A 12 -16.22 22.35 32.60
C LEU A 12 -16.24 23.69 33.35
N GLY A 13 -16.06 23.65 34.66
CA GLY A 13 -15.99 24.82 35.53
C GLY A 13 -15.72 24.42 36.97
N SER A 14 -15.19 25.36 37.75
CA SER A 14 -14.88 25.20 39.17
C SER A 14 -15.26 26.44 39.95
N LYS A 15 -15.73 26.25 41.19
CA LYS A 15 -15.96 27.34 42.14
C LYS A 15 -15.72 26.89 43.57
N ASN A 16 -15.41 27.84 44.45
CA ASN A 16 -15.33 27.57 45.88
C ASN A 16 -16.72 27.75 46.51
N ILE A 17 -17.07 26.86 47.44
CA ILE A 17 -18.31 26.92 48.21
C ILE A 17 -17.99 26.71 49.69
N THR A 18 -18.75 27.34 50.57
CA THR A 18 -18.71 27.07 52.01
C THR A 18 -19.98 26.32 52.36
N ALA A 19 -19.85 25.09 52.87
CA ALA A 19 -21.00 24.24 53.17
C ALA A 19 -20.64 23.21 54.25
N THR A 20 -21.63 22.50 54.75
CA THR A 20 -21.45 21.42 55.74
C THR A 20 -21.67 20.05 55.10
N LEU A 21 -20.92 19.02 55.49
CA LEU A 21 -21.15 17.63 55.04
C LEU A 21 -22.34 17.00 55.78
N LYS A 22 -22.89 15.89 55.24
CA LYS A 22 -24.14 15.27 55.70
C LYS A 22 -24.20 14.95 57.21
N ASN A 23 -23.07 14.60 57.82
CA ASN A 23 -22.96 14.18 59.22
C ASN A 23 -22.04 15.10 60.04
N GLU A 24 -21.73 16.28 59.51
CA GLU A 24 -20.90 17.27 60.20
C GLU A 24 -21.76 18.48 60.58
N THR A 25 -21.31 19.24 61.56
CA THR A 25 -21.98 20.47 62.02
C THR A 25 -21.18 21.73 61.72
N ILE A 26 -19.91 21.58 61.35
CA ILE A 26 -18.99 22.70 61.10
C ILE A 26 -18.90 22.95 59.59
N PRO A 27 -19.23 24.18 59.12
CA PRO A 27 -19.03 24.54 57.73
C PRO A 27 -17.55 24.51 57.34
N GLN A 28 -17.27 23.96 56.16
CA GLN A 28 -15.93 23.92 55.58
C GLN A 28 -15.94 24.52 54.18
N ASN A 29 -14.78 25.00 53.74
CA ASN A 29 -14.60 25.45 52.36
C ASN A 29 -14.24 24.28 51.45
N PHE A 30 -14.94 24.16 50.34
CA PHE A 30 -14.72 23.15 49.33
C PHE A 30 -14.51 23.79 47.95
N ASN A 31 -13.67 23.17 47.13
CA ASN A 31 -13.67 23.42 45.70
C ASN A 31 -14.63 22.44 45.02
N LEU A 32 -15.69 22.99 44.43
CA LEU A 32 -16.63 22.24 43.60
C LEU A 32 -16.24 22.41 42.14
N SER A 33 -15.86 21.30 41.51
CA SER A 33 -15.60 21.23 40.07
C SER A 33 -16.68 20.38 39.38
N ILE A 34 -17.18 20.84 38.24
CA ILE A 34 -17.98 20.02 37.32
C ILE A 34 -17.06 19.55 36.20
N ILE A 35 -16.99 18.24 36.03
CA ILE A 35 -16.10 17.58 35.06
C ILE A 35 -16.91 16.71 34.11
N THR A 36 -16.35 16.43 32.94
CA THR A 36 -16.88 15.41 32.04
C THR A 36 -15.77 14.47 31.60
N PRO A 37 -16.00 13.13 31.61
CA PRO A 37 -15.05 12.18 31.07
C PRO A 37 -14.82 12.44 29.57
N ALA A 38 -13.56 12.38 29.16
CA ALA A 38 -13.14 12.60 27.78
C ALA A 38 -12.00 11.67 27.38
N THR A 39 -11.82 11.53 26.06
CA THR A 39 -10.89 10.57 25.48
C THR A 39 -9.99 11.25 24.47
N LYS A 40 -8.70 10.88 24.48
CA LYS A 40 -7.74 11.23 23.44
C LYS A 40 -7.29 9.98 22.70
N PHE A 41 -7.09 10.13 21.40
CA PHE A 41 -6.45 9.14 20.54
C PHE A 41 -5.33 9.84 19.78
N LEU A 42 -4.11 9.33 19.88
CA LEU A 42 -2.90 9.96 19.35
C LEU A 42 -2.76 11.44 19.76
N GLY A 43 -3.13 11.75 21.01
CA GLY A 43 -3.12 13.13 21.53
C GLY A 43 -4.30 14.01 21.10
N PHE A 44 -5.09 13.60 20.10
CA PHE A 44 -6.27 14.34 19.64
C PHE A 44 -7.52 14.00 20.45
N PRO A 45 -8.37 14.98 20.81
CA PRO A 45 -9.62 14.73 21.52
C PRO A 45 -10.63 14.04 20.60
N VAL A 46 -11.02 12.81 20.94
CA VAL A 46 -11.88 11.93 20.10
C VAL A 46 -13.13 11.48 20.85
N GLY A 47 -13.70 12.36 21.64
CA GLY A 47 -14.99 12.14 22.28
C GLY A 47 -14.96 12.26 23.80
N GLY A 48 -16.11 11.92 24.38
CA GLY A 48 -16.47 12.25 25.75
C GLY A 48 -17.59 13.27 25.80
N GLY A 49 -17.79 13.87 26.97
CA GLY A 49 -18.84 14.88 27.11
C GLY A 49 -20.25 14.29 27.24
N LEU A 50 -20.40 13.01 27.59
CA LEU A 50 -21.73 12.39 27.69
C LEU A 50 -22.46 12.74 29.00
N VAL A 51 -21.70 13.00 30.06
CA VAL A 51 -22.24 13.25 31.40
C VAL A 51 -21.47 14.34 32.12
N LYS A 52 -22.16 15.13 32.94
CA LYS A 52 -21.57 16.08 33.89
C LYS A 52 -21.47 15.43 35.26
N MET A 53 -20.26 15.23 35.74
CA MET A 53 -19.98 14.73 37.09
C MET A 53 -19.56 15.89 37.99
N SER A 54 -19.83 15.79 39.29
CA SER A 54 -19.32 16.73 40.27
C SER A 54 -18.17 16.11 41.04
N ARG A 55 -17.13 16.89 41.28
CA ARG A 55 -16.03 16.57 42.17
C ARG A 55 -15.95 17.66 43.22
N LEU A 56 -16.09 17.26 44.48
CA LEU A 56 -15.91 18.14 45.62
C LEU A 56 -14.57 17.80 46.27
N VAL A 57 -13.74 18.82 46.50
CA VAL A 57 -12.41 18.67 47.11
C VAL A 57 -12.33 19.59 48.31
N ASN A 58 -11.82 19.10 49.45
CA ASN A 58 -11.59 19.94 50.62
C ASN A 58 -10.31 20.79 50.49
N GLN A 59 -10.04 21.64 51.48
CA GLN A 59 -8.85 22.50 51.50
C GLN A 59 -7.52 21.72 51.50
N TYR A 60 -7.54 20.45 51.92
CA TYR A 60 -6.39 19.55 51.94
C TYR A 60 -6.21 18.76 50.64
N GLY A 61 -7.02 19.00 49.61
CA GLY A 61 -6.94 18.31 48.33
C GLY A 61 -7.62 16.93 48.29
N GLN A 62 -8.36 16.55 49.34
CA GLN A 62 -9.03 15.26 49.42
C GLN A 62 -10.39 15.30 48.72
N VAL A 63 -10.66 14.30 47.88
CA VAL A 63 -11.94 14.16 47.17
C VAL A 63 -13.01 13.63 48.12
N ILE A 64 -14.11 14.38 48.23
CA ILE A 64 -15.25 13.98 49.04
C ILE A 64 -16.24 13.20 48.17
N HIS A 65 -16.60 11.99 48.59
CA HIS A 65 -17.59 11.18 47.88
C HIS A 65 -18.99 11.79 47.95
N ALA A 66 -19.73 11.72 46.83
CA ALA A 66 -21.08 12.27 46.70
C ALA A 66 -22.10 11.75 47.73
N ARG A 67 -21.84 10.58 48.34
CA ARG A 67 -22.67 10.02 49.42
C ARG A 67 -22.65 10.88 50.69
N ASN A 68 -21.57 11.64 50.90
CA ASN A 68 -21.36 12.51 52.06
C ASN A 68 -21.89 13.94 51.83
N TYR A 69 -22.42 14.25 50.64
CA TYR A 69 -22.93 15.58 50.34
C TYR A 69 -24.21 15.85 51.13
N SER A 70 -24.27 17.01 51.77
CA SER A 70 -25.49 17.56 52.36
C SER A 70 -26.50 17.96 51.26
N PRO A 71 -27.77 18.17 51.63
CA PRO A 71 -28.80 18.67 50.69
C PRO A 71 -28.39 19.98 50.00
N GLU A 72 -27.76 20.90 50.74
CA GLU A 72 -27.27 22.18 50.22
C GLU A 72 -26.22 21.99 49.12
N ILE A 73 -25.21 21.16 49.36
CA ILE A 73 -24.18 20.84 48.35
C ILE A 73 -24.81 20.20 47.10
N LYS A 74 -25.79 19.30 47.28
CA LYS A 74 -26.48 18.65 46.16
C LYS A 74 -27.27 19.65 45.32
N GLU A 75 -27.95 20.60 45.95
CA GLU A 75 -28.66 21.67 45.25
C GLU A 75 -27.70 22.57 44.49
N GLU A 76 -26.58 22.94 45.11
CA GLU A 76 -25.56 23.79 44.50
C GLU A 76 -24.87 23.11 43.31
N VAL A 77 -24.62 21.81 43.42
CA VAL A 77 -24.17 20.97 42.29
C VAL A 77 -25.20 20.99 41.17
N LYS A 78 -26.50 20.83 41.47
CA LYS A 78 -27.56 20.81 40.46
C LYS A 78 -27.68 22.16 39.74
N LYS A 79 -27.62 23.26 40.49
CA LYS A 79 -27.59 24.63 39.93
C LYS A 79 -26.36 24.83 39.05
N PHE A 80 -25.18 24.51 39.54
CA PHE A 80 -23.92 24.72 38.80
C PHE A 80 -23.80 23.84 37.55
N LYS A 81 -24.31 22.60 37.57
CA LYS A 81 -24.37 21.75 36.37
C LYS A 81 -25.23 22.34 35.26
N LYS A 82 -26.28 23.10 35.59
CA LYS A 82 -27.17 23.74 34.61
C LYS A 82 -26.52 24.93 33.92
N THR A 83 -25.63 25.65 34.60
CA THR A 83 -24.97 26.85 34.05
C THR A 83 -23.82 26.53 33.11
N LEU A 84 -23.29 25.31 33.15
CA LEU A 84 -22.12 24.90 32.36
C LEU A 84 -22.55 24.13 31.13
N GLU A 85 -21.98 24.40 29.97
CA GLU A 85 -22.23 23.63 28.75
C GLU A 85 -21.06 22.69 28.44
N ILE A 86 -21.36 21.57 27.78
CA ILE A 86 -20.33 20.63 27.35
C ILE A 86 -19.81 21.12 25.99
N PRO A 87 -18.51 21.42 25.84
CA PRO A 87 -17.96 21.89 24.58
C PRO A 87 -17.72 20.71 23.61
N TYR A 88 -18.81 20.14 23.08
CA TYR A 88 -18.77 18.94 22.23
C TYR A 88 -17.77 19.06 21.09
N PHE A 89 -17.75 20.19 20.38
CA PHE A 89 -16.80 20.39 19.28
C PHE A 89 -15.34 20.28 19.72
N LYS A 90 -14.96 20.87 20.88
CA LYS A 90 -13.59 20.76 21.40
C LYS A 90 -13.22 19.32 21.78
N LEU A 91 -14.19 18.56 22.28
CA LEU A 91 -14.01 17.17 22.71
C LEU A 91 -14.02 16.19 21.54
N TRP A 92 -14.64 16.52 20.41
CA TRP A 92 -14.85 15.62 19.27
C TRP A 92 -14.09 16.01 18.00
N LYS A 93 -13.45 17.19 17.95
CA LYS A 93 -12.73 17.68 16.75
C LYS A 93 -11.64 16.74 16.22
N GLY A 94 -11.09 15.86 17.06
CA GLY A 94 -10.10 14.86 16.62
C GLY A 94 -10.66 13.90 15.58
N TYR A 95 -11.96 13.59 15.59
CA TYR A 95 -12.59 12.78 14.54
C TYR A 95 -12.48 13.43 13.16
N LEU A 96 -12.63 14.76 13.09
CA LEU A 96 -12.48 15.49 11.83
C LEU A 96 -11.05 15.39 11.30
N ILE A 97 -10.05 15.50 12.18
CA ILE A 97 -8.64 15.38 11.81
C ILE A 97 -8.33 13.98 11.29
N ILE A 98 -8.79 12.94 12.00
CA ILE A 98 -8.59 11.54 11.61
C ILE A 98 -9.27 11.26 10.27
N ALA A 99 -10.50 11.73 10.07
CA ALA A 99 -11.23 11.58 8.81
C ALA A 99 -10.48 12.24 7.65
N SER A 100 -9.97 13.47 7.83
CA SER A 100 -9.19 14.17 6.80
C SER A 100 -7.93 13.39 6.40
N ILE A 101 -7.20 12.83 7.37
CA ILE A 101 -6.01 12.00 7.10
C ILE A 101 -6.39 10.76 6.29
N ALA A 102 -7.48 10.08 6.66
CA ALA A 102 -7.95 8.89 5.94
C ALA A 102 -8.37 9.20 4.49
N ILE A 103 -9.03 10.34 4.26
CA ILE A 103 -9.44 10.79 2.92
C ILE A 103 -8.20 11.06 2.06
N ILE A 104 -7.24 11.84 2.57
CA ILE A 104 -6.01 12.17 1.84
C ILE A 104 -5.24 10.90 1.48
N GLY A 105 -5.08 9.98 2.43
CA GLY A 105 -4.41 8.69 2.18
C GLY A 105 -5.10 7.87 1.09
N SER A 106 -6.44 7.83 1.10
CA SER A 106 -7.22 7.10 0.09
C SER A 106 -7.07 7.71 -1.31
N ILE A 107 -7.06 9.04 -1.43
CA ILE A 107 -6.85 9.74 -2.70
C ILE A 107 -5.45 9.44 -3.25
N ILE A 108 -4.40 9.59 -2.44
CA ILE A 108 -3.02 9.32 -2.84
C ILE A 108 -2.88 7.87 -3.33
N TYR A 109 -3.43 6.92 -2.58
CA TYR A 109 -3.42 5.51 -2.95
C TYR A 109 -4.16 5.25 -4.27
N GLY A 110 -5.34 5.85 -4.46
CA GLY A 110 -6.13 5.73 -5.69
C GLY A 110 -5.39 6.28 -6.92
N ILE A 111 -4.71 7.43 -6.78
CA ILE A 111 -3.88 8.01 -7.84
C ILE A 111 -2.75 7.05 -8.22
N LYS A 112 -2.02 6.53 -7.23
CA LYS A 112 -0.93 5.58 -7.46
C LYS A 112 -1.41 4.33 -8.19
N LEU A 113 -2.50 3.73 -7.73
CA LEU A 113 -3.08 2.53 -8.35
C LEU A 113 -3.50 2.78 -9.81
N ASN A 114 -4.07 3.95 -10.10
CA ASN A 114 -4.44 4.33 -11.46
C ASN A 114 -3.21 4.56 -12.35
N MET A 115 -2.15 5.18 -11.83
CA MET A 115 -0.90 5.36 -12.56
C MET A 115 -0.23 4.02 -12.88
N ASP A 116 -0.12 3.14 -11.89
CA ASP A 116 0.44 1.79 -12.06
C ASP A 116 -0.38 0.98 -13.07
N GLY A 117 -1.72 1.07 -12.98
CA GLY A 117 -2.64 0.43 -13.93
C GLY A 117 -2.52 0.98 -15.36
N LYS A 118 -2.33 2.30 -15.53
CA LYS A 118 -2.08 2.93 -16.84
C LYS A 118 -0.72 2.52 -17.42
N LYS A 119 0.33 2.52 -16.60
CA LYS A 119 1.68 2.06 -17.02
C LYS A 119 1.59 0.63 -17.57
N TYR A 120 0.97 -0.27 -16.82
CA TYR A 120 0.79 -1.67 -17.22
C TYR A 120 -0.02 -1.84 -18.53
N ARG A 121 -1.10 -1.07 -18.71
CA ARG A 121 -1.88 -1.09 -19.96
C ARG A 121 -1.08 -0.57 -21.15
N ASN A 122 -0.33 0.51 -20.97
CA ASN A 122 0.51 1.07 -22.02
C ASN A 122 1.64 0.10 -22.41
N GLU A 123 2.26 -0.58 -21.45
CA GLU A 123 3.27 -1.62 -21.71
C GLU A 123 2.69 -2.79 -22.51
N LYS A 124 1.47 -3.23 -22.17
CA LYS A 124 0.76 -4.27 -22.96
C LYS A 124 0.46 -3.82 -24.38
N GLU A 125 -0.04 -2.61 -24.55
CA GLU A 125 -0.37 -2.06 -25.87
C GLU A 125 0.89 -1.88 -26.72
N SER A 126 1.98 -1.40 -26.11
CA SER A 126 3.29 -1.28 -26.74
C SER A 126 3.84 -2.64 -27.18
N LEU A 127 3.80 -3.64 -26.29
CA LEU A 127 4.22 -5.02 -26.62
C LEU A 127 3.43 -5.58 -27.80
N ALA A 128 2.10 -5.45 -27.79
CA ALA A 128 1.25 -5.93 -28.86
C ALA A 128 1.55 -5.22 -30.20
N LYS A 129 1.70 -3.89 -30.19
CA LYS A 129 2.05 -3.10 -31.39
C LYS A 129 3.42 -3.49 -31.95
N SER A 130 4.43 -3.58 -31.10
CA SER A 130 5.79 -3.91 -31.56
C SER A 130 5.91 -5.37 -31.99
N ALA A 131 5.15 -6.29 -31.39
CA ALA A 131 5.09 -7.67 -31.83
C ALA A 131 4.35 -7.85 -33.17
N GLN A 132 3.32 -7.04 -33.46
CA GLN A 132 2.70 -6.99 -34.79
C GLN A 132 3.66 -6.53 -35.89
N GLN A 133 4.69 -5.78 -35.52
CA GLN A 133 5.71 -5.22 -36.43
C GLN A 133 7.03 -5.99 -36.38
N LEU A 134 7.00 -7.29 -36.05
CA LEU A 134 8.20 -8.14 -36.01
C LEU A 134 8.98 -8.06 -37.33
N GLN A 135 10.22 -7.57 -37.28
CA GLN A 135 11.11 -7.43 -38.43
C GLN A 135 12.47 -8.10 -38.21
N ALA A 136 13.10 -8.49 -39.31
CA ALA A 136 14.50 -8.93 -39.31
C ALA A 136 15.42 -7.80 -38.85
N GLY A 137 16.44 -8.15 -38.07
CA GLY A 137 17.40 -7.23 -37.47
C GLY A 137 17.02 -6.69 -36.09
N GLN A 138 15.76 -6.81 -35.67
CA GLN A 138 15.29 -6.31 -34.37
C GLN A 138 15.77 -7.19 -33.20
N LEU A 139 15.99 -6.52 -32.06
CA LEU A 139 16.44 -7.12 -30.80
C LEU A 139 15.30 -7.17 -29.80
N TYR A 140 15.22 -8.27 -29.05
CA TYR A 140 14.19 -8.49 -28.04
C TYR A 140 14.79 -9.10 -26.77
N GLY A 141 14.13 -8.85 -25.65
CA GLY A 141 14.38 -9.57 -24.40
C GLY A 141 13.60 -10.87 -24.36
N ALA A 142 14.26 -11.95 -23.97
CA ALA A 142 13.68 -13.27 -23.85
C ALA A 142 14.09 -13.94 -22.53
N SER A 143 13.18 -14.70 -21.95
CA SER A 143 13.51 -15.66 -20.89
C SER A 143 13.61 -17.07 -21.48
N PHE A 144 14.55 -17.86 -20.95
CA PHE A 144 14.84 -19.20 -21.42
C PHE A 144 14.74 -20.21 -20.29
N PHE A 145 14.33 -21.44 -20.61
CA PHE A 145 14.29 -22.56 -19.66
C PHE A 145 15.52 -23.49 -19.79
N THR A 146 16.34 -23.27 -20.82
CA THR A 146 17.56 -24.04 -21.11
C THR A 146 18.73 -23.10 -21.37
N ASP A 147 19.95 -23.57 -21.08
CA ASP A 147 21.17 -22.88 -21.49
C ASP A 147 21.39 -22.99 -23.02
N ALA A 148 22.47 -22.37 -23.48
CA ALA A 148 22.86 -22.38 -24.90
C ALA A 148 23.23 -23.78 -25.43
N GLU A 149 23.52 -24.73 -24.55
CA GLU A 149 23.90 -26.11 -24.88
C GLU A 149 22.70 -27.07 -24.79
N GLY A 150 21.62 -26.68 -24.10
CA GLY A 150 20.39 -27.45 -23.93
C GLY A 150 20.19 -28.09 -22.58
N ASN A 151 21.02 -27.74 -21.59
CA ASN A 151 20.80 -28.21 -20.24
C ASN A 151 19.70 -27.35 -19.58
N ASN A 152 18.88 -27.99 -18.75
CA ASN A 152 17.88 -27.28 -17.94
C ASN A 152 18.60 -26.33 -16.96
N ILE A 153 18.18 -25.07 -16.93
CA ILE A 153 18.66 -24.11 -15.94
C ILE A 153 17.66 -24.04 -14.78
N GLN A 154 18.13 -24.09 -13.54
CA GLN A 154 17.31 -23.71 -12.39
C GLN A 154 17.10 -22.20 -12.38
N GLY A 155 15.89 -21.74 -12.70
CA GLY A 155 15.50 -20.33 -12.70
C GLY A 155 14.81 -19.91 -14.00
N LEU A 156 14.70 -18.59 -14.21
CA LEU A 156 14.20 -17.97 -15.44
C LEU A 156 15.25 -16.99 -15.98
N PRO A 157 16.42 -17.50 -16.40
CA PRO A 157 17.46 -16.65 -16.96
C PRO A 157 16.93 -15.89 -18.17
N ALA A 158 17.38 -14.65 -18.31
CA ALA A 158 16.95 -13.77 -19.39
C ALA A 158 18.13 -13.22 -20.16
N GLY A 159 17.92 -12.98 -21.45
CA GLY A 159 18.95 -12.46 -22.34
C GLY A 159 18.37 -11.91 -23.63
N TRP A 160 19.26 -11.33 -24.44
CA TRP A 160 18.89 -10.74 -25.73
C TRP A 160 18.74 -11.80 -26.82
N VAL A 161 17.80 -11.57 -27.71
CA VAL A 161 17.61 -12.34 -28.94
C VAL A 161 17.50 -11.41 -30.14
N LYS A 162 18.08 -11.83 -31.26
CA LYS A 162 18.03 -11.14 -32.54
C LYS A 162 17.22 -11.94 -33.53
N ILE A 163 16.26 -11.31 -34.18
CA ILE A 163 15.53 -11.93 -35.29
C ILE A 163 16.37 -11.79 -36.55
N LEU A 164 16.86 -12.89 -37.11
CA LEU A 164 17.69 -12.85 -38.31
C LEU A 164 16.84 -12.71 -39.57
N LYS A 165 15.76 -13.51 -39.65
CA LYS A 165 14.82 -13.50 -40.78
C LYS A 165 13.54 -14.24 -40.42
N ILE A 166 12.50 -14.04 -41.22
CA ILE A 166 11.22 -14.75 -41.14
C ILE A 166 10.97 -15.35 -42.53
N GLU A 167 10.81 -16.67 -42.61
CA GLU A 167 10.52 -17.38 -43.87
C GLU A 167 9.32 -18.30 -43.68
N GLY A 168 8.24 -18.06 -44.43
CA GLY A 168 7.00 -18.81 -44.28
C GLY A 168 6.49 -18.80 -42.85
N ASP A 169 6.38 -19.98 -42.25
CA ASP A 169 5.90 -20.18 -40.88
C ASP A 169 7.03 -20.30 -39.84
N THR A 170 8.26 -19.90 -40.20
CA THR A 170 9.45 -20.02 -39.34
C THR A 170 10.12 -18.67 -39.07
N ILE A 171 10.39 -18.40 -37.79
CA ILE A 171 11.24 -17.29 -37.34
C ILE A 171 12.63 -17.85 -37.04
N PHE A 172 13.68 -17.21 -37.57
CA PHE A 172 15.07 -17.55 -37.29
C PHE A 172 15.63 -16.60 -36.23
N VAL A 173 16.02 -17.16 -35.09
CA VAL A 173 16.40 -16.39 -33.90
C VAL A 173 17.83 -16.74 -33.49
N GLN A 174 18.61 -15.71 -33.16
CA GLN A 174 19.95 -15.86 -32.61
C GLN A 174 19.98 -15.35 -31.18
N ARG A 175 20.50 -16.15 -30.24
CA ARG A 175 20.57 -15.78 -28.83
C ARG A 175 21.89 -15.11 -28.49
N SER A 176 21.86 -14.19 -27.53
CA SER A 176 23.05 -13.67 -26.87
C SER A 176 23.70 -14.75 -26.01
N LYS A 177 25.05 -14.76 -25.94
CA LYS A 177 25.82 -15.55 -24.97
C LYS A 177 25.75 -14.93 -23.57
N LYS A 178 25.56 -13.61 -23.48
CA LYS A 178 25.38 -12.89 -22.22
C LYS A 178 23.95 -13.14 -21.72
N ILE A 179 23.85 -13.76 -20.54
CA ILE A 179 22.59 -14.06 -19.84
C ILE A 179 22.61 -13.43 -18.45
N SER A 180 21.42 -13.12 -17.94
CA SER A 180 21.17 -12.67 -16.57
C SER A 180 20.44 -13.78 -15.83
N ASP A 181 20.90 -14.11 -14.62
CA ASP A 181 20.23 -15.09 -13.75
C ASP A 181 18.95 -14.53 -13.10
N ARG A 182 18.63 -13.26 -13.36
CA ARG A 182 17.41 -12.60 -12.86
C ARG A 182 16.29 -12.73 -13.88
N ALA A 183 15.09 -13.02 -13.38
CA ALA A 183 13.88 -12.96 -14.20
C ALA A 183 13.72 -11.55 -14.78
N MET A 184 13.45 -11.47 -16.09
CA MET A 184 13.20 -10.21 -16.76
C MET A 184 11.81 -9.69 -16.42
N PHE A 185 11.74 -8.49 -15.87
CA PHE A 185 10.49 -7.77 -15.62
C PHE A 185 10.36 -6.56 -16.56
N GLU A 186 11.45 -5.84 -16.82
CA GLU A 186 11.50 -4.74 -17.78
C GLU A 186 12.76 -4.87 -18.70
N MET A 187 12.70 -4.39 -19.95
CA MET A 187 13.83 -4.46 -20.91
C MET A 187 15.13 -3.80 -20.39
N LYS A 188 15.00 -2.75 -19.58
CA LYS A 188 16.12 -2.08 -18.90
C LYS A 188 16.95 -3.04 -18.04
N ASP A 189 16.33 -4.11 -17.54
CA ASP A 189 17.00 -5.10 -16.68
C ASP A 189 18.04 -5.89 -17.49
N LEU A 190 17.96 -5.88 -18.83
CA LEU A 190 18.90 -6.52 -19.74
C LEU A 190 19.91 -5.53 -20.36
N GLU A 191 19.79 -4.23 -20.11
CA GLU A 191 20.62 -3.20 -20.76
C GLU A 191 22.12 -3.40 -20.46
N SER A 192 22.45 -3.76 -19.21
CA SER A 192 23.82 -4.06 -18.78
C SER A 192 24.48 -5.24 -19.51
N ILE A 193 23.69 -6.13 -20.11
CA ILE A 193 24.17 -7.32 -20.82
C ILE A 193 23.90 -7.26 -22.33
N LYS A 194 23.58 -6.07 -22.86
CA LYS A 194 23.32 -5.87 -24.29
C LYS A 194 24.54 -6.28 -25.12
N PRO A 195 24.37 -7.13 -26.15
CA PRO A 195 25.45 -7.47 -27.08
C PRO A 195 26.00 -6.23 -27.81
N THR A 196 27.31 -6.12 -27.88
CA THR A 196 28.03 -4.97 -28.48
C THR A 196 28.83 -5.37 -29.71
N SER A 197 29.10 -6.66 -29.91
CA SER A 197 29.82 -7.19 -31.06
C SER A 197 29.19 -8.50 -31.55
N ASP A 198 29.57 -8.94 -32.76
CA ASP A 198 29.09 -10.21 -33.32
C ASP A 198 29.53 -11.43 -32.48
N GLU A 199 30.65 -11.33 -31.76
CA GLU A 199 31.16 -12.41 -30.90
C GLU A 199 30.29 -12.66 -29.66
N ASP A 200 29.51 -11.67 -29.23
CA ASP A 200 28.57 -11.78 -28.12
C ASP A 200 27.35 -12.67 -28.46
N TRP A 201 27.14 -12.96 -29.75
CA TRP A 201 26.05 -13.80 -30.22
C TRP A 201 26.46 -15.27 -30.30
N ASN A 202 25.49 -16.15 -30.04
CA ASN A 202 25.69 -17.58 -30.23
C ASN A 202 25.76 -17.92 -31.72
N ASN A 203 26.62 -18.87 -32.10
CA ASN A 203 26.74 -19.34 -33.47
C ASN A 203 25.52 -20.17 -33.91
N ARG A 204 24.74 -20.68 -32.95
CA ARG A 204 23.52 -21.44 -33.20
C ARG A 204 22.36 -20.53 -33.56
N ILE A 205 21.68 -20.88 -34.65
CA ILE A 205 20.43 -20.26 -35.07
C ILE A 205 19.28 -21.21 -34.72
N GLU A 206 18.31 -20.68 -33.99
CA GLU A 206 17.12 -21.39 -33.58
C GLU A 206 15.96 -21.09 -34.53
N LYS A 207 15.10 -22.09 -34.70
CA LYS A 207 13.91 -22.01 -35.54
C LYS A 207 12.69 -22.05 -34.63
N MET A 208 11.86 -21.02 -34.70
CA MET A 208 10.65 -20.88 -33.90
C MET A 208 9.41 -20.83 -34.79
N ASN A 209 8.27 -21.30 -34.27
CA ASN A 209 7.00 -21.32 -34.99
C ASN A 209 6.37 -19.91 -35.10
N TYR A 210 6.27 -19.37 -36.31
CA TYR A 210 5.70 -18.05 -36.58
C TYR A 210 4.17 -18.03 -36.51
N THR A 211 3.50 -19.16 -36.78
CA THR A 211 2.04 -19.24 -36.68
C THR A 211 1.60 -19.09 -35.23
N LEU A 212 2.26 -19.78 -34.30
CA LEU A 212 2.01 -19.62 -32.86
C LEU A 212 2.30 -18.20 -32.39
N PHE A 213 3.34 -17.54 -32.93
CA PHE A 213 3.60 -16.13 -32.66
C PHE A 213 2.40 -15.25 -33.05
N LYS A 214 1.88 -15.39 -34.28
CA LYS A 214 0.75 -14.58 -34.76
C LYS A 214 -0.53 -14.83 -33.94
N GLU A 215 -0.79 -16.08 -33.58
CA GLU A 215 -1.93 -16.43 -32.72
C GLU A 215 -1.81 -15.77 -31.35
N ALA A 216 -0.63 -15.83 -30.73
CA ALA A 216 -0.37 -15.16 -29.46
C ALA A 216 -0.55 -13.64 -29.56
N VAL A 217 0.02 -12.99 -30.58
CA VAL A 217 -0.09 -11.53 -30.79
C VAL A 217 -1.55 -11.05 -30.90
N ASN A 218 -2.45 -11.88 -31.44
CA ASN A 218 -3.86 -11.53 -31.58
C ASN A 218 -4.69 -11.71 -30.29
N ASN A 219 -4.09 -12.23 -29.21
CA ASN A 219 -4.77 -12.43 -27.94
C ASN A 219 -4.83 -11.12 -27.12
N LYS A 220 -6.04 -10.68 -26.77
CA LYS A 220 -6.30 -9.40 -26.06
C LYS A 220 -5.74 -9.33 -24.63
N ASN A 221 -5.34 -10.46 -24.04
CA ASN A 221 -4.82 -10.55 -22.67
C ASN A 221 -3.30 -10.80 -22.59
N LEU A 222 -2.55 -10.40 -23.63
CA LEU A 222 -1.12 -10.63 -23.72
C LEU A 222 -0.32 -9.99 -22.56
N SER A 223 0.45 -10.80 -21.84
CA SER A 223 1.51 -10.35 -20.92
C SER A 223 2.91 -10.82 -21.33
N SER A 224 2.95 -11.84 -22.18
CA SER A 224 4.14 -12.44 -22.81
C SER A 224 3.69 -13.12 -24.11
N ILE A 225 4.61 -13.31 -25.03
CA ILE A 225 4.41 -14.16 -26.21
C ILE A 225 5.34 -15.34 -26.07
N ASP A 226 4.75 -16.53 -26.01
CA ASP A 226 5.47 -17.79 -25.85
C ASP A 226 5.67 -18.44 -27.21
N LEU A 227 6.93 -18.69 -27.59
CA LEU A 227 7.27 -19.41 -28.82
C LEU A 227 7.85 -20.77 -28.54
N SER A 228 7.45 -21.74 -29.36
CA SER A 228 7.96 -23.11 -29.34
C SER A 228 9.04 -23.32 -30.40
N TYR A 229 10.11 -24.01 -30.00
CA TYR A 229 11.19 -24.45 -30.89
C TYR A 229 10.76 -25.59 -31.80
N ILE A 230 11.11 -25.49 -33.10
CA ILE A 230 10.73 -26.45 -34.15
C ILE A 230 11.94 -26.98 -34.96
N GLY A 231 13.16 -26.85 -34.43
CA GLY A 231 14.37 -27.33 -35.11
C GLY A 231 14.57 -28.85 -35.03
N ALA A 232 15.59 -29.37 -35.71
CA ALA A 232 15.85 -30.81 -35.81
C ALA A 232 16.00 -31.52 -34.46
N ASP A 233 16.51 -30.82 -33.44
CA ASP A 233 16.64 -31.34 -32.07
C ASP A 233 15.40 -31.10 -31.20
N HIS A 234 14.22 -30.83 -31.76
CA HIS A 234 13.00 -30.49 -30.99
C HIS A 234 12.69 -31.46 -29.84
N ASP A 235 12.96 -32.75 -29.99
CA ASP A 235 12.78 -33.76 -28.94
C ASP A 235 13.73 -33.59 -27.75
N LYS A 236 14.92 -33.03 -27.97
CA LYS A 236 15.88 -32.68 -26.91
C LYS A 236 15.57 -31.33 -26.27
N TYR A 237 14.94 -30.43 -27.01
CA TYR A 237 14.64 -29.05 -26.62
C TYR A 237 13.14 -28.78 -26.47
N SER A 238 12.35 -29.81 -26.15
CA SER A 238 10.87 -29.81 -26.20
C SER A 238 10.20 -28.84 -25.20
N GLY A 239 10.98 -28.15 -24.36
CA GLY A 239 10.53 -27.11 -23.43
C GLY A 239 11.07 -25.70 -23.69
N VAL A 240 11.68 -25.43 -24.85
CA VAL A 240 12.10 -24.06 -25.21
C VAL A 240 10.86 -23.22 -25.51
N ILE A 241 10.36 -22.59 -24.45
CA ILE A 241 9.37 -21.52 -24.52
C ILE A 241 10.13 -20.20 -24.40
N MET A 242 10.19 -19.44 -25.49
CA MET A 242 10.72 -18.07 -25.46
C MET A 242 9.57 -17.14 -25.12
N SER A 243 9.61 -16.50 -23.95
CA SER A 243 8.67 -15.43 -23.58
C SER A 243 9.24 -14.07 -23.94
N PHE A 244 8.68 -13.39 -24.95
CA PHE A 244 9.05 -12.00 -25.26
C PHE A 244 8.45 -11.02 -24.25
N LYS A 245 9.28 -10.13 -23.70
CA LYS A 245 8.82 -9.00 -22.87
C LYS A 245 9.47 -7.69 -23.32
N GLY A 246 8.82 -7.03 -24.28
CA GLY A 246 9.20 -5.69 -24.75
C GLY A 246 10.08 -5.70 -26.00
N VAL A 247 10.14 -4.54 -26.66
CA VAL A 247 10.90 -4.26 -27.89
C VAL A 247 11.61 -2.92 -27.67
N GLU A 248 12.86 -2.80 -28.10
CA GLU A 248 13.62 -1.54 -28.11
C GLU A 248 13.38 -0.76 -29.40
#